data_AF-L7JQK8-F1
#
_entry.id   AF-L7JQK8-F1
#
_cell.length_a   1.000
_cell.length_b   1.000
_cell.length_c   1.000
_cell.angle_alpha   90.00
_cell.angle_beta   90.00
_cell.angle_gamma   90.00
#
_symmetry.space_group_name_H-M   'P 1'
#
loop_
_entity.id
_entity.type
_entity.pdbx_description
1 polymer ?
#
loop_
_entity_poly.entity_id
_entity_poly.type
_entity_poly.pdbx_seq_one_letter_code
_entity_poly.pdbx_strand_id
1 'polypeptide(L)'
;PFFQCDILEAVGLGNRLSRNLSTLYDDTLSAYRPLDSTQISPACIFFPQSAEEVATAVEVLGVSGTDNNDGNLKGCNQSCKFAVRGAGHTANPGANNIRDGVTIDFSELV
;
A
#
# COMPACT_ATOMS: atom_id res chain seq x y z
N PRO A 1 -12.98 7.00 -5.09
CA PRO A 1 -11.65 7.13 -5.74
C PRO A 1 -10.55 7.19 -4.67
N PHE A 2 -9.73 6.16 -4.58
CA PHE A 2 -8.65 6.08 -3.60
C PHE A 2 -7.37 6.63 -4.20
N PHE A 3 -7.16 7.92 -4.01
CA PHE A 3 -6.08 8.71 -4.61
C PHE A 3 -4.67 8.11 -4.37
N GLN A 4 -4.50 7.31 -3.31
CA GLN A 4 -3.21 6.73 -2.94
C GLN A 4 -2.73 5.65 -3.92
N CYS A 5 -3.66 4.86 -4.46
CA CYS A 5 -3.33 3.82 -5.46
C CYS A 5 -2.94 4.45 -6.79
N ASP A 6 -3.65 5.52 -7.18
CA ASP A 6 -3.42 6.21 -8.45
C ASP A 6 -2.07 6.96 -8.47
N ILE A 7 -1.59 7.42 -7.30
CA ILE A 7 -0.24 7.98 -7.16
C ILE A 7 0.84 6.94 -7.48
N LEU A 8 0.68 5.71 -6.98
CA LEU A 8 1.63 4.62 -7.27
C LEU A 8 1.63 4.27 -8.76
N GLU A 9 0.47 4.28 -9.41
CA GLU A 9 0.40 4.12 -10.87
C GLU A 9 1.12 5.22 -11.62
N ALA A 10 0.93 6.48 -11.20
CA ALA A 10 1.52 7.64 -11.86
C ALA A 10 3.05 7.64 -11.81
N VAL A 11 3.66 7.00 -10.81
CA VAL A 11 5.12 6.83 -10.70
C VAL A 11 5.62 5.50 -11.29
N GLY A 12 4.78 4.79 -12.04
CA GLY A 12 5.18 3.60 -12.81
C GLY A 12 5.08 2.28 -12.04
N LEU A 13 4.47 2.26 -10.85
CA LEU A 13 4.32 1.05 -10.02
C LEU A 13 2.98 0.32 -10.23
N GLY A 14 2.19 0.71 -11.23
CA GLY A 14 0.83 0.19 -11.42
C GLY A 14 0.73 -1.30 -11.71
N ASN A 15 1.76 -1.89 -12.34
CA ASN A 15 1.85 -3.34 -12.59
C ASN A 15 2.07 -4.16 -11.31
N ARG A 16 2.34 -3.51 -10.17
CA ARG A 16 2.53 -4.12 -8.85
C ARG A 16 1.31 -3.97 -7.95
N LEU A 17 0.23 -3.35 -8.45
CA LEU A 17 -0.97 -3.08 -7.67
C LEU A 17 -2.04 -4.14 -7.90
N SER A 18 -2.63 -4.57 -6.80
CA SER A 18 -3.82 -5.40 -6.77
C SER A 18 -4.97 -4.64 -6.11
N ARG A 19 -6.13 -4.58 -6.77
CA ARG A 19 -7.32 -3.85 -6.30
C ARG A 19 -8.47 -4.82 -5.98
N ASN A 20 -9.46 -4.34 -5.22
CA ASN A 20 -10.61 -5.08 -4.68
C ASN A 20 -11.47 -5.88 -5.70
N LEU A 21 -11.20 -5.77 -7.00
CA LEU A 21 -11.88 -6.52 -8.07
C LEU A 21 -11.00 -7.61 -8.71
N SER A 22 -9.80 -7.85 -8.19
CA SER A 22 -8.88 -8.85 -8.72
C SER A 22 -8.85 -10.10 -7.84
N THR A 23 -8.73 -11.28 -8.46
CA THR A 23 -8.59 -12.54 -7.72
C THR A 23 -7.35 -12.54 -6.82
N LEU A 24 -6.25 -11.95 -7.29
CA LEU A 24 -5.02 -11.77 -6.50
C LEU A 24 -5.29 -10.98 -5.21
N TYR A 25 -6.16 -9.97 -5.25
CA TYR A 25 -6.51 -9.18 -4.07
C TYR A 25 -7.24 -10.04 -3.05
N ASP A 26 -8.27 -10.76 -3.49
CA ASP A 26 -9.09 -11.61 -2.62
C ASP A 26 -8.28 -12.77 -2.03
N ASP A 27 -7.45 -13.43 -2.86
CA ASP A 27 -6.56 -14.50 -2.44
C ASP A 27 -5.56 -13.99 -1.41
N THR A 28 -4.93 -12.84 -1.66
CA THR A 28 -3.99 -12.22 -0.71
C THR A 28 -4.68 -11.84 0.59
N LEU A 29 -5.85 -11.20 0.50
CA LEU A 29 -6.60 -10.76 1.67
C LEU A 29 -7.09 -11.95 2.51
N SER A 30 -7.38 -13.09 1.88
CA SER A 30 -7.73 -14.34 2.57
C SER A 30 -6.57 -14.93 3.38
N ALA A 31 -5.32 -14.69 2.95
CA ALA A 31 -4.12 -15.10 3.66
C ALA A 31 -3.78 -14.18 4.86
N TYR A 32 -4.43 -13.02 4.95
CA TYR A 32 -4.24 -12.12 6.07
C TYR A 32 -4.97 -12.68 7.29
N ARG A 33 -4.26 -12.85 8.40
CA ARG A 33 -4.83 -13.36 9.65
C ARG A 33 -5.80 -12.33 10.24
N PRO A 34 -7.12 -12.60 10.29
CA PRO A 34 -8.05 -11.76 11.04
C PRO A 34 -7.83 -12.06 12.53
N LEU A 35 -7.44 -11.04 13.29
CA LEU A 35 -7.26 -11.16 14.75
C LEU A 35 -8.54 -10.80 15.51
N ASP A 36 -9.46 -10.15 14.82
CA ASP A 36 -10.85 -9.94 15.20
C ASP A 36 -11.78 -10.30 14.01
N SER A 37 -13.09 -10.29 14.23
CA SER A 37 -14.09 -10.52 13.18
C SER A 37 -14.20 -9.35 12.19
N THR A 38 -13.28 -8.39 12.18
CA THR A 38 -13.28 -7.27 11.25
C THR A 38 -12.20 -7.48 10.19
N GLN A 39 -12.62 -7.89 9.00
CA GLN A 39 -11.74 -7.89 7.84
C GLN A 39 -11.40 -6.43 7.51
N ILE A 40 -10.12 -6.07 7.63
CA ILE A 40 -9.61 -4.77 7.20
C ILE A 40 -9.33 -4.89 5.70
N SER A 41 -9.97 -4.04 4.89
CA SER A 41 -9.82 -4.08 3.43
C SER A 41 -9.06 -2.83 2.96
N PRO A 42 -7.86 -2.98 2.38
CA PRO A 42 -7.15 -1.86 1.79
C PRO A 42 -7.78 -1.44 0.46
N ALA A 43 -7.57 -0.21 0.04
CA ALA A 43 -7.97 0.24 -1.29
C ALA A 43 -7.23 -0.53 -2.40
N CYS A 44 -5.95 -0.76 -2.18
CA CYS A 44 -5.09 -1.61 -3.00
C CYS A 44 -3.96 -2.21 -2.17
N ILE A 45 -3.42 -3.32 -2.68
CA ILE A 45 -2.22 -3.97 -2.18
C ILE A 45 -1.12 -3.71 -3.19
N PHE A 46 0.05 -3.29 -2.72
CA PHE A 46 1.24 -3.05 -3.52
C PHE A 46 2.29 -4.11 -3.19
N PHE A 47 2.77 -4.84 -4.20
CA PHE A 47 3.76 -5.90 -4.08
C PHE A 47 5.11 -5.45 -4.67
N PRO A 48 5.97 -4.78 -3.89
CA PRO A 48 7.29 -4.39 -4.35
C PRO A 48 8.17 -5.62 -4.57
N GLN A 49 9.02 -5.54 -5.60
CA GLN A 49 10.02 -6.56 -5.94
C GLN A 49 11.46 -6.06 -5.80
N SER A 50 11.67 -4.80 -5.42
CA SER A 50 12.99 -4.26 -5.14
C SER A 50 12.97 -3.17 -4.06
N ALA A 51 14.15 -2.89 -3.48
CA ALA A 51 14.30 -1.82 -2.50
C ALA A 51 14.01 -0.44 -3.10
N GLU A 52 14.28 -0.24 -4.39
CA GLU A 52 13.97 0.98 -5.13
C GLU A 52 12.45 1.17 -5.24
N GLU A 53 11.70 0.12 -5.59
CA GLU A 53 10.24 0.17 -5.62
C GLU A 53 9.65 0.51 -4.24
N VAL A 54 10.22 -0.05 -3.15
CA VAL A 54 9.85 0.29 -1.77
C VAL A 54 10.14 1.75 -1.47
N ALA A 55 11.35 2.24 -1.78
CA ALA A 55 11.76 3.61 -1.50
C ALA A 55 10.86 4.61 -2.22
N THR A 56 10.59 4.40 -3.51
CA THR A 56 9.67 5.23 -4.30
C THR A 56 8.26 5.21 -3.71
N ALA A 57 7.72 4.04 -3.35
CA ALA A 57 6.38 3.96 -2.77
C ALA A 57 6.28 4.70 -1.43
N VAL A 58 7.26 4.52 -0.54
CA VAL A 58 7.30 5.21 0.76
C VAL A 58 7.46 6.71 0.59
N GLU A 59 8.25 7.16 -0.38
CA GLU A 59 8.42 8.58 -0.68
C GLU A 59 7.09 9.20 -1.11
N VAL A 60 6.42 8.64 -2.12
CA VAL A 60 5.20 9.26 -2.68
C VAL A 60 3.98 9.14 -1.74
N LEU A 61 3.90 8.07 -0.94
CA LEU A 61 2.85 7.86 0.05
C LEU A 61 3.13 8.59 1.37
N GLY A 62 4.41 8.75 1.73
CA GLY A 62 4.86 9.37 2.98
C GLY A 62 4.86 10.89 2.95
N VAL A 63 4.92 11.50 1.76
CA VAL A 63 4.77 12.95 1.59
C VAL A 63 3.33 13.33 1.92
N SER A 64 3.10 13.75 3.17
CA SER A 64 1.93 14.52 3.55
C SER A 64 2.19 15.97 3.20
N GLY A 65 1.34 16.55 2.35
CA GLY A 65 1.54 17.85 1.74
C GLY A 65 2.11 18.93 2.68
N THR A 66 3.29 19.41 2.33
CA THR A 66 3.74 20.81 2.21
C THR A 66 5.19 20.74 1.72
N ASP A 67 5.46 21.31 0.55
CA ASP A 67 6.81 21.71 0.12
C ASP A 67 7.73 20.61 -0.44
N ASN A 68 7.31 19.95 -1.53
CA ASN A 68 8.30 19.38 -2.45
C ASN A 68 9.01 20.55 -3.16
N ASN A 69 10.17 20.94 -2.63
CA ASN A 69 11.08 21.90 -3.29
C ASN A 69 11.61 21.36 -4.63
N ASP A 70 11.40 20.07 -4.91
CA ASP A 70 11.55 19.45 -6.22
C ASP A 70 10.16 19.33 -6.89
N GLY A 71 9.83 20.27 -7.76
CA GLY A 71 8.51 20.40 -8.40
C GLY A 71 8.09 19.26 -9.34
N ASN A 72 8.76 18.11 -9.28
CA ASN A 72 8.52 16.95 -10.15
C ASN A 72 7.75 15.80 -9.49
N LEU A 73 7.79 15.65 -8.16
CA LEU A 73 7.10 14.56 -7.47
C LEU A 73 5.79 15.05 -6.84
N LYS A 74 4.65 14.72 -7.45
CA LYS A 74 3.32 14.96 -6.86
C LYS A 74 3.00 13.86 -5.85
N GLY A 75 3.45 14.06 -4.61
CA GLY A 75 3.04 13.23 -3.47
C GLY A 75 1.58 13.43 -3.07
N CYS A 76 1.17 12.77 -2.00
CA CYS A 76 -0.20 12.77 -1.53
C CYS A 76 -0.57 14.05 -0.76
N ASN A 77 -1.34 14.95 -1.39
CA ASN A 77 -1.76 16.21 -0.77
C ASN A 77 -2.73 16.03 0.42
N GLN A 78 -3.31 14.85 0.59
CA GLN A 78 -4.09 14.44 1.75
C GLN A 78 -3.32 13.33 2.46
N SER A 79 -3.38 13.25 3.81
CA SER A 79 -2.66 12.24 4.60
C SER A 79 -2.84 10.83 4.01
N CYS A 80 -1.87 10.40 3.21
CA CYS A 80 -1.86 9.10 2.56
C CYS A 80 -1.67 8.05 3.64
N LYS A 81 -2.68 7.21 3.80
CA LYS A 81 -2.64 6.12 4.76
C LYS A 81 -2.04 4.90 4.08
N PHE A 82 -0.93 4.41 4.60
CA PHE A 82 -0.38 3.12 4.21
C PHE A 82 -0.01 2.27 5.43
N ALA A 83 -0.06 0.96 5.26
CA ALA A 83 0.46 -0.02 6.21
C ALA A 83 1.53 -0.88 5.52
N VAL A 84 2.46 -1.41 6.30
CA VAL A 84 3.53 -2.30 5.81
C VAL A 84 3.32 -3.69 6.36
N ARG A 85 3.38 -4.69 5.48
CA ARG A 85 3.23 -6.09 5.80
C ARG A 85 4.48 -6.86 5.39
N GLY A 86 5.21 -7.35 6.40
CA GLY A 86 6.19 -8.43 6.22
C GLY A 86 5.51 -9.79 6.25
N ALA A 87 5.97 -10.70 7.13
CA ALA A 87 5.36 -12.03 7.27
C ALA A 87 3.93 -12.06 7.87
N GLY A 88 3.45 -10.94 8.42
CA GLY A 88 2.08 -10.83 8.91
C GLY A 88 1.79 -11.54 10.26
N HIS A 89 2.80 -11.86 11.07
CA HIS A 89 2.64 -12.50 12.38
C HIS A 89 2.15 -11.58 13.51
N THR A 90 2.13 -10.26 13.28
CA THR A 90 1.71 -9.29 14.29
C THR A 90 0.23 -9.48 14.63
N ALA A 91 -0.06 -9.74 15.90
CA ALA A 91 -1.40 -10.02 16.42
C ALA A 91 -2.27 -8.77 16.67
N ASN A 92 -1.81 -7.58 16.26
CA ASN A 92 -2.55 -6.33 16.43
C ASN A 92 -3.36 -5.99 15.17
N PRO A 93 -4.70 -5.87 15.24
CA PRO A 93 -5.52 -5.45 14.11
C PRO A 93 -5.02 -4.13 13.51
N GLY A 94 -4.86 -4.11 12.19
CA GLY A 94 -4.42 -2.91 11.46
C GLY A 94 -2.92 -2.60 11.56
N ALA A 95 -2.12 -3.41 12.24
CA ALA A 95 -0.66 -3.21 12.28
C ALA A 95 0.05 -3.62 10.99
N ASN A 96 -0.55 -4.53 10.21
CA ASN A 96 -0.01 -5.09 8.97
C ASN A 96 -0.97 -4.93 7.78
N ASN A 97 -2.00 -4.09 7.92
CA ASN A 97 -3.01 -3.85 6.90
C ASN A 97 -3.78 -2.57 7.24
N ILE A 98 -4.43 -1.91 6.28
CA ILE A 98 -5.12 -0.65 6.52
C ILE A 98 -6.46 -0.59 5.80
N ARG A 99 -7.44 0.09 6.38
CA ARG A 99 -8.72 0.35 5.73
C ARG A 99 -8.59 1.56 4.81
N ASP A 100 -9.10 1.44 3.57
CA ASP A 100 -9.19 2.55 2.60
C ASP A 100 -7.84 3.21 2.25
N GLY A 101 -6.73 2.50 2.47
CA GLY A 101 -5.37 2.96 2.18
C GLY A 101 -4.57 1.92 1.38
N VAL A 102 -3.25 2.07 1.32
CA VAL A 102 -2.36 1.12 0.65
C VAL A 102 -1.78 0.14 1.66
N THR A 103 -1.86 -1.16 1.39
CA THR A 103 -1.03 -2.14 2.09
C THR A 103 0.17 -2.49 1.22
N ILE A 104 1.37 -2.20 1.70
CA ILE A 104 2.63 -2.62 1.07
C ILE A 104 2.94 -4.03 1.57
N ASP A 105 2.86 -5.03 0.71
CA ASP A 105 3.07 -6.44 1.06
C ASP A 105 4.40 -6.96 0.48
N PHE A 106 5.33 -7.31 1.36
CA PHE A 106 6.67 -7.78 1.01
C PHE A 106 6.74 -9.27 0.64
N SER A 107 5.60 -9.95 0.48
CA SER A 107 5.56 -11.39 0.11
C SER A 107 6.22 -11.72 -1.24
N GLU A 108 6.34 -10.74 -2.14
CA GLU A 108 7.03 -10.90 -3.43
C GLU A 108 8.45 -10.29 -3.46
N LEU A 109 8.93 -9.74 -2.34
CA LEU A 109 10.24 -9.12 -2.26
C LEU A 109 11.34 -10.20 -2.17
N VAL A 110 12.25 -10.21 -3.16
CA VAL A 110 13.35 -11.18 -3.30
C VAL A 110 14.71 -10.61 -2.90
#